data_AF-A0A1J4KNS2-F1
#
_entry.id   AF-A0A1J4KNS2-F1
#
_cell.length_a   1.000
_cell.length_b   1.000
_cell.length_c   1.000
_cell.angle_alpha   90.00
_cell.angle_beta   90.00
_cell.angle_gamma   90.00
#
_symmetry.space_group_name_H-M   'P 1'
#
loop_
_entity.id
_entity.type
_entity.pdbx_description
1 polymer ?
#
loop_
_entity_poly.entity_id
_entity_poly.type
_entity_poly.pdbx_seq_one_letter_code
_entity_poly.pdbx_strand_id
1 'polypeptide(L)'
;MFLLKEDLSHQEKVIQWINVSHHLMGKHQKCLHEAKMYPIWKDGFHKENILILKLFLNSTAKLLLKCNDSVSTQMCESFHAIKCHFANKNTKWSESWRMRISSAILSINEPNWKFVLYQKLGLPSMPRQISQILHQIDAEKDRNKTKRRDPEYLKKVKDYRIEKRAKIKKKIEESEIEYKPLEKVKKRRMRRLKKCQKS
;
A
#
# COMPACT_ATOMS: atom_id res chain seq x y z
N MET A 1 -9.76 -8.99 -14.32
CA MET A 1 -9.36 -7.60 -14.61
C MET A 1 -9.16 -6.87 -13.29
N PHE A 2 -8.07 -6.12 -13.10
CA PHE A 2 -7.79 -5.43 -11.83
C PHE A 2 -7.94 -3.92 -12.06
N LEU A 3 -9.15 -3.38 -11.84
CA LEU A 3 -9.55 -2.03 -12.27
C LEU A 3 -8.64 -0.89 -11.78
N LEU A 4 -7.95 -1.07 -10.65
CA LEU A 4 -7.02 -0.06 -10.11
C LEU A 4 -5.74 0.10 -10.95
N LYS A 5 -5.43 -0.83 -11.86
CA LYS A 5 -4.24 -0.76 -12.73
C LYS A 5 -4.55 -0.29 -14.15
N GLU A 6 -5.83 -0.15 -14.47
CA GLU A 6 -6.27 0.31 -15.78
C GLU A 6 -6.16 1.83 -15.84
N ASP A 7 -5.74 2.35 -17.00
CA ASP A 7 -5.62 3.78 -17.27
C ASP A 7 -7.01 4.36 -17.59
N LEU A 8 -7.82 4.45 -16.53
CA LEU A 8 -9.19 4.94 -16.57
C LEU A 8 -9.35 6.01 -15.49
N SER A 9 -10.20 6.99 -15.78
CA SER A 9 -10.64 7.95 -14.77
C SER A 9 -11.36 7.25 -13.61
N HIS A 10 -11.42 7.90 -12.46
CA HIS A 10 -12.14 7.37 -11.29
C HIS A 10 -13.61 7.09 -11.59
N GLN A 11 -14.26 7.91 -12.41
CA GLN A 11 -15.66 7.70 -12.80
C GLN A 11 -15.83 6.48 -13.71
N GLU A 12 -14.95 6.30 -14.69
CA GLU A 12 -14.97 5.10 -15.55
C GLU A 12 -14.72 3.82 -14.75
N LYS A 13 -13.79 3.86 -13.78
CA LYS A 13 -13.57 2.74 -12.85
C LYS A 13 -14.82 2.40 -12.05
N VAL A 14 -15.59 3.40 -11.59
CA VAL A 14 -16.88 3.20 -10.92
C VAL A 14 -17.91 2.58 -11.85
N ILE A 15 -18.01 3.05 -13.09
CA ILE A 15 -18.92 2.49 -14.09
C ILE A 15 -18.61 1.01 -14.33
N GLN A 16 -17.32 0.67 -14.51
CA GLN A 16 -16.88 -0.70 -14.69
C GLN A 16 -17.14 -1.57 -13.45
N TRP A 17 -16.96 -1.01 -12.25
CA TRP A 17 -17.23 -1.70 -10.99
C TRP A 17 -18.71 -2.07 -10.82
N ILE A 18 -19.62 -1.13 -11.09
CA ILE A 18 -21.06 -1.38 -11.01
C ILE A 18 -21.50 -2.36 -12.11
N ASN A 19 -20.84 -2.33 -13.27
CA ASN A 19 -21.07 -3.24 -14.39
C ASN A 19 -20.69 -4.71 -14.10
N VAL A 20 -19.95 -5.00 -13.02
CA VAL A 20 -19.60 -6.39 -12.62
C VAL A 20 -20.84 -7.28 -12.52
N SER A 21 -21.95 -6.75 -12.01
CA SER A 21 -23.23 -7.48 -11.94
C SER A 21 -23.71 -7.97 -13.31
N HIS A 22 -23.63 -7.12 -14.34
CA HIS A 22 -24.01 -7.46 -15.72
C HIS A 22 -22.98 -8.41 -16.35
N HIS A 23 -21.69 -8.18 -16.12
CA HIS A 23 -20.61 -9.05 -16.58
C HIS A 23 -20.80 -10.49 -16.09
N LEU A 24 -21.08 -10.69 -14.79
CA LEU A 24 -21.30 -12.01 -14.20
C LEU A 24 -22.53 -12.73 -14.78
N MET A 25 -23.51 -11.97 -15.29
CA MET A 25 -24.70 -12.51 -15.96
C MET A 25 -24.48 -12.76 -17.47
N GLY A 26 -23.26 -12.61 -17.97
CA GLY A 26 -22.93 -12.76 -19.40
C GLY A 26 -23.28 -11.56 -20.28
N LYS A 27 -23.65 -10.41 -19.68
CA LYS A 27 -23.94 -9.17 -20.41
C LYS A 27 -22.66 -8.33 -20.54
N HIS A 28 -21.99 -8.41 -21.68
CA HIS A 28 -20.68 -7.82 -21.90
C HIS A 28 -20.67 -6.44 -22.59
N GLN A 29 -21.84 -5.84 -22.84
CA GLN A 29 -21.99 -4.57 -23.61
C GLN A 29 -21.11 -3.41 -23.12
N LYS A 30 -20.81 -3.35 -21.82
CA LYS A 30 -20.01 -2.28 -21.19
C LYS A 30 -18.64 -2.76 -20.69
N CYS A 31 -18.23 -3.97 -21.05
CA CYS A 31 -16.93 -4.52 -20.65
C CYS A 31 -15.81 -3.96 -21.52
N LEU A 32 -14.64 -3.75 -20.92
CA LEU A 32 -13.42 -3.29 -21.61
C LEU A 32 -12.69 -4.41 -22.38
N HIS A 33 -13.30 -5.59 -22.48
CA HIS A 33 -12.72 -6.75 -23.13
C HIS A 33 -13.72 -7.32 -24.13
N GLU A 34 -13.20 -7.98 -25.15
CA GLU A 34 -14.02 -8.75 -26.08
C GLU A 34 -14.78 -9.87 -25.35
N ALA A 35 -16.00 -10.15 -25.80
CA ALA A 35 -16.84 -11.18 -25.22
C ALA A 35 -16.21 -12.55 -25.42
N LYS A 36 -15.52 -13.06 -24.39
CA LYS A 36 -15.12 -14.46 -24.32
C LYS A 36 -16.21 -15.26 -23.61
N MET A 37 -16.32 -16.54 -23.91
CA MET A 37 -17.22 -17.45 -23.20
C MET A 37 -16.73 -17.64 -21.77
N TYR A 38 -17.13 -16.74 -20.88
CA TYR A 38 -16.92 -16.87 -19.45
C TYR A 38 -18.10 -17.62 -18.83
N PRO A 39 -17.86 -18.39 -17.75
CA PRO A 39 -18.93 -19.04 -17.02
C PRO A 39 -19.91 -18.01 -16.47
N ILE A 40 -21.19 -18.16 -16.84
CA ILE A 40 -22.27 -17.30 -16.37
C ILE A 40 -22.61 -17.69 -14.94
N TRP A 41 -22.75 -16.69 -14.07
CA TRP A 41 -23.20 -16.89 -12.70
C TRP A 41 -24.71 -17.14 -12.66
N LYS A 42 -25.09 -18.43 -12.71
CA LYS A 42 -26.49 -18.88 -12.76
C LYS A 42 -27.30 -18.42 -11.53
N ASP A 43 -26.71 -18.40 -10.34
CA ASP A 43 -27.44 -17.96 -9.13
C ASP A 43 -27.74 -16.46 -9.13
N GLY A 44 -27.09 -15.69 -10.02
CA GLY A 44 -27.36 -14.27 -10.23
C GLY A 44 -28.70 -13.98 -10.89
N PHE A 45 -29.41 -14.99 -11.41
CA PHE A 45 -30.79 -14.84 -11.90
C PHE A 45 -31.82 -14.75 -10.76
N HIS A 46 -31.46 -15.15 -9.53
CA HIS A 46 -32.32 -14.93 -8.37
C HIS A 46 -32.30 -13.47 -7.94
N LYS A 47 -33.50 -12.87 -7.82
CA LYS A 47 -33.70 -11.44 -7.52
C LYS A 47 -32.98 -10.98 -6.23
N GLU A 48 -32.94 -11.83 -5.21
CA GLU A 48 -32.28 -11.51 -3.94
C GLU A 48 -30.75 -11.43 -4.08
N ASN A 49 -30.15 -12.41 -4.74
CA ASN A 49 -28.70 -12.48 -4.93
C ASN A 49 -28.17 -11.30 -5.72
N ILE A 50 -28.86 -10.92 -6.80
CA ILE A 50 -28.47 -9.77 -7.62
C ILE A 50 -28.66 -8.45 -6.86
N LEU A 51 -29.69 -8.35 -6.01
CA LEU A 51 -29.92 -7.17 -5.18
C LEU A 51 -28.78 -6.99 -4.16
N ILE A 52 -28.43 -8.07 -3.44
CA ILE A 52 -27.32 -8.07 -2.47
C ILE A 52 -26.01 -7.66 -3.16
N LEU A 53 -25.73 -8.24 -4.34
CA LEU A 53 -24.54 -7.87 -5.10
C LEU A 53 -24.56 -6.40 -5.52
N LYS A 54 -25.68 -5.89 -6.03
CA LYS A 54 -25.80 -4.47 -6.42
C LYS A 54 -25.59 -3.53 -5.23
N LEU A 55 -26.17 -3.84 -4.06
CA LEU A 55 -25.96 -3.07 -2.83
C LEU A 55 -24.48 -3.07 -2.41
N PHE A 56 -23.83 -4.23 -2.48
CA PHE A 56 -22.40 -4.34 -2.20
C PHE A 56 -21.56 -3.51 -3.18
N LEU A 57 -21.79 -3.64 -4.48
CA LEU A 57 -21.05 -2.90 -5.51
C LEU A 57 -21.22 -1.39 -5.36
N ASN A 58 -22.46 -0.92 -5.15
CA ASN A 58 -22.75 0.50 -4.95
C ASN A 58 -22.12 1.04 -3.66
N SER A 59 -22.21 0.32 -2.55
CA SER A 59 -21.64 0.76 -1.27
C SER A 59 -20.11 0.82 -1.29
N THR A 60 -19.46 -0.04 -2.09
CA THR A 60 -18.01 -0.11 -2.23
C THR A 60 -17.45 0.77 -3.36
N ALA A 61 -18.27 1.22 -4.31
CA ALA A 61 -17.84 2.08 -5.41
C ALA A 61 -17.14 3.37 -4.93
N LYS A 62 -17.61 3.94 -3.81
CA LYS A 62 -17.00 5.12 -3.19
C LYS A 62 -15.54 4.92 -2.75
N LEU A 63 -15.10 3.68 -2.57
CA LEU A 63 -13.70 3.38 -2.26
C LEU A 63 -12.79 3.67 -3.45
N LEU A 64 -13.28 3.45 -4.68
CA LEU A 64 -12.53 3.74 -5.90
C LEU A 64 -12.28 5.24 -6.06
N LEU A 65 -13.21 6.09 -5.62
CA LEU A 65 -13.04 7.54 -5.60
C LEU A 65 -12.01 8.02 -4.56
N LYS A 66 -11.79 7.24 -3.50
CA LYS A 66 -10.81 7.53 -2.44
C LYS A 66 -9.44 6.95 -2.72
N CYS A 67 -9.35 5.98 -3.63
CA CYS A 67 -8.09 5.39 -4.04
C CYS A 67 -7.39 6.35 -5.02
N ASN A 68 -6.29 6.92 -4.56
CA ASN A 68 -5.38 7.62 -5.46
C ASN A 68 -4.27 6.63 -5.85
N ASP A 69 -4.24 6.23 -7.13
CA ASP A 69 -3.27 5.28 -7.66
C ASP A 69 -1.82 5.81 -7.55
N SER A 70 -1.64 7.13 -7.37
CA SER A 70 -0.33 7.75 -7.09
C SER A 70 0.13 7.61 -5.63
N VAL A 71 -0.76 7.23 -4.70
CA VAL A 71 -0.43 7.09 -3.27
C VAL A 71 -0.13 5.62 -2.97
N SER A 72 1.15 5.27 -2.99
CA SER A 72 1.59 3.91 -2.69
C SER A 72 1.63 3.63 -1.17
N THR A 73 1.34 2.38 -0.79
CA THR A 73 1.54 1.89 0.59
C THR A 73 2.98 2.08 1.06
N GLN A 74 3.94 2.09 0.12
CA GLN A 74 5.35 2.33 0.37
C GLN A 74 5.61 3.67 1.07
N MET A 75 4.83 4.71 0.75
CA MET A 75 4.95 6.01 1.42
C MET A 75 4.46 5.94 2.86
N CYS A 76 3.35 5.24 3.12
CA CYS A 76 2.85 5.01 4.47
C CYS A 76 3.84 4.19 5.31
N GLU A 77 4.44 3.15 4.73
CA GLU A 77 5.47 2.34 5.37
C GLU A 77 6.74 3.15 5.67
N SER A 78 7.17 3.98 4.72
CA SER A 78 8.30 4.90 4.90
C SER A 78 8.04 5.91 6.01
N PHE A 79 6.84 6.49 6.07
CA PHE A 79 6.45 7.35 7.18
C PHE A 79 6.42 6.62 8.52
N HIS A 80 5.89 5.40 8.56
CA HIS A 80 5.90 4.60 9.78
C HIS A 80 7.31 4.29 10.28
N ALA A 81 8.27 4.02 9.38
CA ALA A 81 9.67 3.84 9.78
C ALA A 81 10.24 5.11 10.43
N ILE A 82 10.05 6.29 9.83
CA ILE A 82 10.51 7.58 10.37
C ILE A 82 9.79 7.90 11.69
N LYS A 83 8.48 7.68 11.75
CA LYS A 83 7.68 7.86 12.96
C LYS A 83 8.23 7.04 14.13
N CYS A 84 8.63 5.78 13.87
CA CYS A 84 9.20 4.91 14.90
C CYS A 84 10.56 5.40 15.43
N HIS A 85 11.35 6.12 14.63
CA HIS A 85 12.59 6.76 15.11
C HIS A 85 12.29 7.90 16.09
N PHE A 86 11.27 8.72 15.83
CA PHE A 86 10.90 9.83 16.72
C PHE A 86 10.08 9.38 17.93
N ALA A 87 9.22 8.38 17.78
CA ALA A 87 8.34 7.86 18.81
C ALA A 87 8.27 6.33 18.71
N ASN A 88 9.23 5.66 19.35
CA ASN A 88 9.23 4.20 19.43
C ASN A 88 7.99 3.70 20.20
N LYS A 89 7.57 2.45 19.97
CA LYS A 89 6.39 1.88 20.66
C LYS A 89 6.66 1.44 22.09
N ASN A 90 7.93 1.28 22.45
CA ASN A 90 8.36 0.72 23.73
C ASN A 90 8.42 1.78 24.84
N THR A 91 8.21 3.05 24.51
CA THR A 91 8.24 4.14 25.47
C THR A 91 6.90 4.88 25.42
N LYS A 92 6.39 5.29 26.59
CA LYS A 92 5.18 6.09 26.69
C LYS A 92 5.53 7.55 26.37
N TRP A 93 4.98 8.09 25.29
CA TRP A 93 5.27 9.44 24.80
C TRP A 93 4.12 10.44 25.00
N SER A 94 3.20 10.21 25.93
CA SER A 94 1.94 10.98 26.03
C SER A 94 2.13 12.51 26.01
N GLU A 95 3.15 13.01 26.69
CA GLU A 95 3.44 14.45 26.79
C GLU A 95 4.13 15.03 25.55
N SER A 96 5.02 14.26 24.91
CA SER A 96 5.82 14.73 23.76
C SER A 96 5.36 14.17 22.42
N TRP A 97 4.26 13.42 22.38
CA TRP A 97 3.75 12.73 21.18
C TRP A 97 3.54 13.69 20.02
N ARG A 98 2.83 14.81 20.27
CA ARG A 98 2.54 15.82 19.26
C ARG A 98 3.82 16.34 18.61
N MET A 99 4.80 16.75 19.41
CA MET A 99 6.08 17.25 18.90
C MET A 99 6.84 16.20 18.10
N ARG A 100 6.87 14.95 18.56
CA ARG A 100 7.55 13.85 17.87
C ARG A 100 6.91 13.53 16.51
N ILE A 101 5.57 13.53 16.45
CA ILE A 101 4.85 13.32 15.19
C ILE A 101 5.05 14.50 14.23
N SER A 102 4.99 15.74 14.72
CA SER A 102 5.31 16.92 13.91
C SER A 102 6.73 16.85 13.35
N SER A 103 7.72 16.47 14.15
CA SER A 103 9.11 16.26 13.71
C SER A 103 9.24 15.16 12.65
N ALA A 104 8.47 14.07 12.77
CA ALA A 104 8.44 13.01 11.76
C ALA A 104 7.85 13.50 10.43
N ILE A 105 6.77 14.30 10.48
CA ILE A 105 6.14 14.88 9.30
C ILE A 105 7.09 15.85 8.60
N LEU A 106 7.69 16.79 9.35
CA LEU A 106 8.67 17.73 8.84
C LEU A 106 9.88 17.01 8.26
N SER A 107 10.36 15.95 8.92
CA SER A 107 11.48 15.15 8.41
C SER A 107 11.21 14.47 7.08
N ILE A 108 9.96 14.31 6.64
CA ILE A 108 9.64 13.78 5.31
C ILE A 108 9.51 14.91 4.31
N ASN A 109 8.73 15.93 4.66
CA ASN A 109 8.24 16.93 3.72
C ASN A 109 9.23 18.08 3.52
N GLU A 110 9.94 18.48 4.58
CA GLU A 110 10.71 19.72 4.61
C GLU A 110 12.21 19.43 4.75
N PRO A 111 13.06 19.82 3.78
CA PRO A 111 14.51 19.76 3.93
C PRO A 111 14.97 20.82 4.95
N ASN A 112 16.05 20.55 5.69
CA ASN A 112 16.67 21.50 6.64
C ASN A 112 15.72 22.05 7.74
N TRP A 113 14.55 21.43 7.97
CA TRP A 113 13.55 21.93 8.93
C TRP A 113 14.12 22.09 10.35
N LYS A 114 15.12 21.28 10.71
CA LYS A 114 15.81 21.33 12.00
C LYS A 114 16.53 22.66 12.19
N PHE A 115 17.16 23.20 11.15
CA PHE A 115 17.83 24.50 11.20
C PHE A 115 16.84 25.64 11.34
N VAL A 116 15.74 25.59 10.58
CA VAL A 116 14.66 26.57 10.68
C VAL A 116 14.07 26.57 12.09
N LEU A 117 13.82 25.39 12.66
CA LEU A 117 13.34 25.28 14.03
C LEU A 117 14.36 25.83 15.04
N TYR A 118 15.63 25.49 14.87
CA TYR A 118 16.71 25.95 15.76
C TYR A 118 16.82 27.47 15.79
N GLN A 119 16.73 28.12 14.63
CA GLN A 119 16.68 29.57 14.50
C GLN A 119 15.43 30.17 15.16
N LYS A 120 14.25 29.58 14.94
CA LYS A 120 12.98 30.05 15.52
C LYS A 120 12.95 29.95 17.04
N LEU A 121 13.66 28.99 17.62
CA LEU A 121 13.77 28.83 19.07
C LEU A 121 14.79 29.79 19.71
N GLY A 122 15.49 30.61 18.92
CA GLY A 122 16.48 31.55 19.44
C GLY A 122 17.67 30.87 20.11
N LEU A 123 18.02 29.65 19.67
CA LEU A 123 19.09 28.87 20.28
C LEU A 123 20.48 29.44 19.92
N PRO A 124 21.49 29.26 20.79
CA PRO A 124 22.86 29.73 20.54
C PRO A 124 23.44 29.09 19.29
N SER A 125 24.48 29.68 18.68
CA SER A 125 25.05 29.17 17.43
C SER A 125 25.38 27.67 17.51
N MET A 126 24.82 26.90 16.57
CA MET A 126 25.05 25.45 16.51
C MET A 126 26.54 25.18 16.22
N PRO A 127 27.18 24.23 16.93
CA PRO A 127 28.53 23.82 16.62
C PRO A 127 28.67 23.38 15.16
N ARG A 128 29.72 23.82 14.49
CA ARG A 128 29.97 23.56 13.06
C ARG A 128 29.89 22.08 12.70
N GLN A 129 30.43 21.21 13.57
CA GLN A 129 30.42 19.76 13.38
C GLN A 129 28.99 19.19 13.31
N ILE A 130 28.11 19.64 14.21
CA ILE A 130 26.71 19.19 14.24
C ILE A 130 25.96 19.68 13.01
N SER A 131 26.17 20.95 12.63
CA SER A 131 25.59 21.52 11.41
C SER A 131 26.00 20.72 10.16
N GLN A 132 27.29 20.37 10.04
CA GLN A 132 27.79 19.53 8.94
C GLN A 132 27.12 18.16 8.89
N ILE A 133 26.97 17.49 10.03
CA ILE A 133 26.29 16.18 10.11
C ILE A 133 24.83 16.30 9.65
N LEU A 134 24.11 17.33 10.12
CA LEU A 134 22.71 17.53 9.74
C LEU A 134 22.55 17.79 8.24
N HIS A 135 23.43 18.63 7.66
CA HIS A 135 23.44 18.85 6.21
C HIS A 135 23.77 17.60 5.42
N GLN A 136 24.71 16.76 5.90
CA GLN A 136 25.03 15.49 5.24
C GLN A 136 23.84 14.53 5.25
N ILE A 137 23.09 14.45 6.35
CA ILE A 137 21.88 13.62 6.44
C ILE A 137 20.84 14.07 5.42
N ASP A 138 20.58 15.37 5.32
CA ASP A 138 19.57 15.90 4.39
C ASP A 138 20.03 15.74 2.94
N ALA A 139 21.31 16.01 2.64
CA ALA A 139 21.89 15.80 1.31
C ALA A 139 21.83 14.32 0.90
N GLU A 140 22.13 13.38 1.80
CA GLU A 140 22.04 11.95 1.53
C GLU A 140 20.60 11.51 1.28
N LYS A 141 19.65 12.06 2.01
CA LYS A 141 18.22 11.81 1.79
C LYS A 141 17.80 12.27 0.39
N ASP A 142 18.23 13.45 -0.04
CA ASP A 142 17.91 13.99 -1.36
C ASP A 142 18.58 13.19 -2.48
N ARG A 143 19.86 12.83 -2.33
CA ARG A 143 20.56 11.91 -3.26
C ARG A 143 19.81 10.61 -3.43
N ASN A 144 19.37 10.00 -2.33
CA ASN A 144 18.61 8.76 -2.37
C ASN A 144 17.23 8.92 -3.01
N LYS A 145 16.56 10.07 -2.79
CA LYS A 145 15.28 10.38 -3.44
C LYS A 145 15.43 10.50 -4.95
N THR A 146 16.47 11.20 -5.42
CA THR A 146 16.79 11.34 -6.85
C THR A 146 17.16 9.99 -7.46
N LYS A 147 18.06 9.23 -6.82
CA LYS A 147 18.46 7.89 -7.26
C LYS A 147 17.26 6.94 -7.38
N ARG A 148 16.28 7.01 -6.48
CA ARG A 148 15.08 6.15 -6.54
C ARG A 148 14.09 6.55 -7.64
N ARG A 149 14.21 7.75 -8.20
CA ARG A 149 13.42 8.22 -9.34
C ARG A 149 14.07 7.92 -10.69
N ASP A 150 15.37 7.60 -10.68
CA ASP A 150 16.12 7.22 -11.87
C ASP A 150 15.53 5.93 -12.51
N PRO A 151 15.13 5.97 -13.79
CA PRO A 151 14.58 4.82 -14.49
C PRO A 151 15.52 3.61 -14.53
N GLU A 152 16.83 3.83 -14.66
CA GLU A 152 17.82 2.76 -14.72
C GLU A 152 17.92 2.04 -13.36
N TYR A 153 17.99 2.80 -12.28
CA TYR A 153 17.92 2.26 -10.92
C TYR A 153 16.63 1.46 -10.68
N LEU A 154 15.47 1.97 -11.11
CA LEU A 154 14.19 1.27 -10.97
C LEU A 154 14.18 -0.06 -11.73
N LYS A 155 14.72 -0.09 -12.95
CA LYS A 155 14.88 -1.31 -13.75
C LYS A 155 15.77 -2.32 -13.03
N LYS A 156 16.96 -1.91 -12.58
CA LYS A 156 17.90 -2.77 -11.82
C LYS A 156 17.23 -3.37 -10.57
N VAL A 157 16.47 -2.58 -9.81
CA VAL A 157 15.76 -3.05 -8.62
C VAL A 157 14.67 -4.05 -8.98
N LYS A 158 13.94 -3.83 -10.08
CA LYS A 158 12.92 -4.78 -10.56
C LYS A 158 13.55 -6.11 -10.97
N ASP A 159 14.63 -6.07 -11.73
CA ASP A 159 15.33 -7.26 -12.22
C ASP A 159 15.91 -8.07 -11.05
N TYR A 160 16.55 -7.39 -10.09
CA TYR A 160 17.02 -8.01 -8.85
C TYR A 160 15.89 -8.72 -8.07
N ARG A 161 14.70 -8.11 -7.98
CA ARG A 161 13.55 -8.72 -7.29
C ARG A 161 13.05 -9.97 -8.02
N ILE A 162 13.06 -9.96 -9.35
CA ILE A 162 12.67 -11.11 -10.18
C ILE A 162 13.67 -12.25 -9.95
N GLU A 163 14.97 -11.97 -10.05
CA GLU A 163 16.03 -12.96 -9.81
C GLU A 163 15.97 -13.56 -8.41
N LYS A 164 15.78 -12.72 -7.38
CA LYS A 164 15.66 -13.19 -5.99
C LYS A 164 14.47 -14.14 -5.82
N ARG A 165 13.33 -13.85 -6.46
CA ARG A 165 12.15 -14.73 -6.43
C ARG A 165 12.42 -16.05 -7.17
N ALA A 166 13.10 -16.00 -8.32
CA ALA A 166 13.49 -17.20 -9.05
C ALA A 166 14.43 -18.08 -8.23
N LYS A 167 15.43 -17.49 -7.56
CA LYS A 167 16.35 -18.21 -6.65
C LYS A 167 15.62 -18.85 -5.48
N ILE A 168 14.66 -18.14 -4.86
CA ILE A 168 13.85 -18.69 -3.77
C ILE A 168 12.99 -19.85 -4.29
N LYS A 169 12.36 -19.70 -5.45
CA LYS A 169 11.54 -20.75 -6.07
C LYS A 169 12.37 -22.01 -6.34
N LYS A 170 13.56 -21.84 -6.95
CA LYS A 170 14.50 -22.92 -7.22
C LYS A 170 14.93 -23.63 -5.93
N LYS A 171 15.28 -22.89 -4.88
CA LYS A 171 15.59 -23.47 -3.56
C LYS A 171 14.43 -24.25 -2.95
N ILE A 172 13.19 -23.80 -3.14
CA ILE A 172 12.01 -24.52 -2.65
C ILE A 172 11.85 -25.84 -3.42
N GLU A 173 11.96 -25.80 -4.76
CA GLU A 173 11.89 -26.97 -5.63
C GLU A 173 13.01 -27.98 -5.35
N GLU A 174 14.23 -27.51 -5.09
CA GLU A 174 15.40 -28.34 -4.74
C GLU A 174 15.35 -28.90 -3.32
N SER A 175 14.62 -28.27 -2.40
CA SER A 175 14.66 -28.63 -0.97
C SER A 175 13.78 -29.82 -0.58
N GLU A 176 12.97 -30.41 -1.48
CA GLU A 176 11.93 -31.41 -1.16
C GLU A 176 11.02 -31.01 0.03
N ILE A 177 11.02 -29.74 0.45
CA ILE A 177 10.14 -29.26 1.50
C ILE A 177 8.78 -29.12 0.85
N GLU A 178 7.95 -30.14 1.06
CA GLU A 178 6.52 -30.15 0.78
C GLU A 178 5.93 -28.81 1.25
N TYR A 179 5.55 -27.97 0.30
CA TYR A 179 4.81 -26.75 0.58
C TYR A 179 3.57 -27.16 1.35
N LYS A 180 3.53 -26.94 2.68
CA LYS A 180 2.30 -27.10 3.47
C LYS A 180 1.24 -26.23 2.80
N PRO A 181 0.24 -26.82 2.14
CA PRO A 181 -0.70 -26.04 1.38
C PRO A 181 -1.43 -25.10 2.34
N LEU A 182 -2.08 -24.10 1.76
CA LEU A 182 -2.95 -23.10 2.40
C LEU A 182 -3.98 -23.67 3.43
N GLU A 183 -4.08 -24.97 3.62
CA GLU A 183 -4.84 -25.66 4.66
C GLU A 183 -4.46 -25.28 6.10
N LYS A 184 -3.17 -25.03 6.41
CA LYS A 184 -2.82 -24.56 7.77
C LYS A 184 -3.29 -23.13 8.04
N VAL A 185 -3.31 -22.28 7.00
CA VAL A 185 -3.85 -20.92 7.07
C VAL A 185 -5.39 -20.95 7.16
N LYS A 186 -6.06 -21.82 6.38
CA LYS A 186 -7.50 -22.08 6.49
C LYS A 186 -7.89 -22.59 7.89
N LYS A 187 -7.16 -23.56 8.47
CA LYS A 187 -7.40 -24.06 9.83
C LYS A 187 -7.22 -22.98 10.90
N ARG A 188 -6.20 -22.10 10.79
CA ARG A 188 -6.00 -20.96 11.70
C ARG A 188 -7.12 -19.91 11.57
N ARG A 189 -7.58 -19.61 10.34
CA ARG A 189 -8.68 -18.67 10.08
C ARG A 189 -10.02 -19.21 10.59
N MET A 190 -10.30 -20.49 10.38
CA MET A 190 -11.49 -21.19 10.92
C MET A 190 -11.50 -21.24 12.45
N ARG A 191 -10.36 -21.48 13.10
CA ARG A 191 -10.24 -21.43 14.58
C ARG A 191 -10.49 -20.03 15.15
N ARG A 192 -10.09 -18.97 14.44
CA ARG A 192 -10.36 -17.57 14.84
C ARG A 192 -11.84 -17.20 14.67
N LEU A 193 -12.47 -17.61 13.57
CA LEU A 193 -13.91 -17.42 13.34
C LEU A 193 -14.76 -18.13 14.40
N LYS A 194 -14.40 -19.36 14.78
CA LYS A 194 -15.07 -20.09 15.88
C LYS A 194 -14.88 -19.47 17.27
N LYS A 195 -13.81 -18.69 17.49
CA LYS A 195 -13.62 -17.94 18.75
C LYS A 195 -14.46 -16.67 18.79
N CYS A 196 -14.61 -15.96 17.67
CA CYS A 196 -15.46 -14.77 17.60
C CYS A 196 -16.96 -15.05 17.67
N GLN A 197 -17.42 -16.27 17.36
CA GLN A 197 -18.82 -16.67 17.49
C GLN A 197 -19.20 -17.16 18.91
N LYS A 198 -18.24 -17.21 19.84
CA LYS A 198 -18.44 -17.58 21.25
C LYS A 198 -18.20 -16.40 22.20
N SER A 199 -18.33 -15.18 21.69
CA SER A 199 -18.21 -13.92 22.44
C SER A 199 -19.47 -13.10 22.21
#